data_AF-A0A1A2NC98-F1
#
_entry.id   AF-A0A1A2NC98-F1
#
_cell.length_a   1.000
_cell.length_b   1.000
_cell.length_c   1.000
_cell.angle_alpha   90.00
_cell.angle_beta   90.00
_cell.angle_gamma   90.00
#
_symmetry.space_group_name_H-M   'P 1'
#
loop_
_entity.id
_entity.type
_entity.pdbx_description
1 polymer ?
#
loop_
_entity_poly.entity_id
_entity_poly.type
_entity_poly.pdbx_seq_one_letter_code
_entity_poly.pdbx_strand_id
1 'polypeptide(L)'
;MSTESRVPAEPSSQSFTRLAAAWWALVVGLLILIVLLIFVAQNTDSITVHFLAFHWNLPVGVGYLLSAVAGATTTVLVGAARMIQLRRAAKKQLKAL
;
A
#
# COMPACT_ATOMS: atom_id res chain seq x y z
N MET A 1 -42.17 -43.85 12.03
CA MET A 1 -41.74 -42.65 12.78
C MET A 1 -40.47 -42.16 12.09
N SER A 2 -40.63 -41.25 11.13
CA SER A 2 -39.57 -40.78 10.24
C SER A 2 -38.72 -39.74 10.95
N THR A 3 -37.46 -40.03 11.22
CA THR A 3 -36.49 -39.01 11.65
C THR A 3 -35.66 -38.62 10.45
N GLU A 4 -36.13 -37.59 9.75
CA GLU A 4 -35.40 -36.87 8.73
C GLU A 4 -34.25 -36.12 9.43
N SER A 5 -33.03 -36.65 9.31
CA SER A 5 -31.82 -36.02 9.82
C SER A 5 -31.50 -34.83 8.93
N ARG A 6 -31.69 -33.61 9.45
CA ARG A 6 -31.39 -32.36 8.75
C ARG A 6 -29.92 -32.33 8.36
N VAL A 7 -29.66 -32.26 7.06
CA VAL A 7 -28.35 -31.93 6.49
C VAL A 7 -27.86 -30.61 7.11
N PRO A 8 -26.66 -30.54 7.70
CA PRO A 8 -26.09 -29.28 8.14
C PRO A 8 -25.86 -28.39 6.91
N ALA A 9 -26.48 -27.21 6.88
CA ALA A 9 -26.24 -26.22 5.85
C ALA A 9 -24.74 -25.88 5.82
N GLU A 10 -24.08 -26.13 4.70
CA GLU A 10 -22.69 -25.70 4.49
C GLU A 10 -22.58 -24.19 4.70
N PRO A 11 -21.53 -23.71 5.39
CA PRO A 11 -21.24 -22.29 5.43
C PRO A 11 -20.78 -21.86 4.03
N SER A 12 -21.67 -21.21 3.28
CA SER A 12 -21.29 -20.51 2.06
C SER A 12 -20.14 -19.54 2.37
N SER A 13 -18.95 -19.89 1.90
CA SER A 13 -17.75 -19.05 1.98
C SER A 13 -17.92 -17.86 1.04
N GLN A 14 -18.66 -16.89 1.56
CA GLN A 14 -19.00 -15.66 0.88
C GLN A 14 -17.72 -14.86 0.58
N SER A 15 -17.29 -14.91 -0.68
CA SER A 15 -16.07 -14.33 -1.24
C SER A 15 -16.11 -12.81 -1.40
N PHE A 16 -16.79 -12.11 -0.48
CA PHE A 16 -17.04 -10.65 -0.57
C PHE A 16 -15.83 -9.76 -0.26
N THR A 17 -14.68 -10.30 0.11
CA THR A 17 -13.59 -9.47 0.65
C THR A 17 -12.69 -8.84 -0.43
N ARG A 18 -12.60 -9.42 -1.63
CA ARG A 18 -11.60 -9.00 -2.63
C ARG A 18 -12.07 -7.87 -3.54
N LEU A 19 -13.33 -7.89 -3.99
CA LEU A 19 -13.87 -6.82 -4.84
C LEU A 19 -14.09 -5.52 -4.04
N ALA A 20 -14.57 -5.62 -2.80
CA ALA A 20 -14.76 -4.45 -1.93
C ALA A 20 -13.43 -3.77 -1.58
N ALA A 21 -12.37 -4.56 -1.29
CA ALA A 21 -11.03 -4.01 -1.06
C ALA A 21 -10.42 -3.38 -2.32
N ALA A 22 -10.64 -3.98 -3.49
CA ALA A 22 -10.16 -3.44 -4.76
C ALA A 22 -10.80 -2.09 -5.11
N TRP A 23 -12.11 -1.93 -4.84
CA TRP A 23 -12.80 -0.67 -5.11
C TRP A 23 -12.25 0.49 -4.26
N TRP A 24 -12.02 0.26 -2.97
CA TRP A 24 -11.38 1.26 -2.11
C TRP A 24 -9.95 1.59 -2.53
N ALA A 25 -9.17 0.59 -2.95
CA ALA A 25 -7.82 0.84 -3.47
C ALA A 25 -7.83 1.72 -4.73
N LEU A 26 -8.80 1.51 -5.63
CA LEU A 26 -8.98 2.35 -6.82
C LEU A 26 -9.38 3.78 -6.46
N VAL A 27 -10.31 3.97 -5.52
CA VAL A 27 -10.72 5.30 -5.04
C VAL A 27 -9.54 6.04 -4.42
N VAL A 28 -8.81 5.39 -3.52
CA VAL A 28 -7.63 5.98 -2.88
C VAL A 28 -6.53 6.29 -3.91
N GLY A 29 -6.26 5.36 -4.83
CA GLY A 29 -5.29 5.55 -5.90
C GLY A 29 -5.65 6.73 -6.81
N LEU A 30 -6.93 6.89 -7.15
CA LEU A 30 -7.42 8.01 -7.95
C LEU A 30 -7.26 9.35 -7.22
N LEU A 31 -7.58 9.41 -5.92
CA LEU A 31 -7.38 10.63 -5.12
C LEU A 31 -5.90 11.02 -5.07
N ILE A 32 -5.01 10.04 -4.85
CA ILE A 32 -3.56 10.25 -4.89
C ILE A 32 -3.14 10.78 -6.26
N LEU A 33 -3.62 10.15 -7.35
CA LEU A 33 -3.30 10.58 -8.72
C LEU A 33 -3.73 12.03 -8.99
N ILE A 34 -4.94 12.42 -8.57
CA ILE A 34 -5.44 13.79 -8.73
C ILE A 34 -4.54 14.79 -7.99
N VAL A 35 -4.20 14.51 -6.73
CA VAL A 35 -3.30 15.37 -5.95
C VAL A 35 -1.95 15.51 -6.64
N LEU A 36 -1.39 14.41 -7.15
CA LEU A 36 -0.14 14.43 -7.90
C LEU A 36 -0.23 15.28 -9.17
N LEU A 37 -1.32 15.16 -9.94
CA LEU A 37 -1.52 15.94 -11.16
C LEU A 37 -1.63 17.44 -10.86
N ILE A 38 -2.44 17.83 -9.87
CA ILE A 38 -2.56 19.23 -9.44
C ILE A 38 -1.20 19.76 -9.03
N PHE A 39 -0.49 18.98 -8.24
CA PHE A 39 0.81 19.35 -7.73
C PHE A 39 1.85 19.54 -8.86
N VAL A 40 1.92 18.62 -9.84
CA VAL A 40 2.79 18.79 -11.02
C VAL A 40 2.37 20.01 -11.85
N ALA A 41 1.07 20.21 -12.07
CA ALA A 41 0.54 21.32 -12.87
C ALA A 41 0.75 22.70 -12.20
N GLN A 42 0.74 22.76 -10.88
CA GLN A 42 0.96 24.00 -10.13
C GLN A 42 2.43 24.30 -9.85
N ASN A 43 3.31 23.29 -9.81
CA ASN A 43 4.71 23.45 -9.43
C ASN A 43 5.66 23.24 -10.61
N THR A 44 5.37 23.91 -11.73
CA THR A 44 6.19 23.91 -12.95
C THR A 44 7.44 24.78 -12.82
N ASP A 45 7.44 25.72 -11.87
CA ASP A 45 8.56 26.60 -11.61
C ASP A 45 9.77 25.83 -11.09
N SER A 46 10.92 26.09 -11.69
CA SER A 46 12.18 25.46 -11.33
C SER A 46 12.90 26.27 -10.26
N ILE A 47 13.26 25.62 -9.16
CA ILE A 47 14.05 26.25 -8.09
C ILE A 47 15.40 25.52 -8.02
N THR A 48 16.46 26.31 -7.88
CA THR A 48 17.81 25.77 -7.66
C THR A 48 17.92 25.23 -6.24
N VAL A 49 18.08 23.91 -6.13
CA VAL A 49 18.29 23.21 -4.86
C VAL A 49 19.80 23.04 -4.65
N HIS A 50 20.27 23.50 -3.50
CA HIS A 50 21.66 23.35 -3.07
C HIS A 50 21.74 22.18 -2.07
N PHE A 51 22.51 21.15 -2.39
CA PHE A 51 22.72 20.00 -1.51
C PHE A 51 24.21 19.67 -1.39
N LEU A 52 24.80 19.94 -0.22
CA LEU A 52 26.25 19.91 0.01
C LEU A 52 26.99 20.76 -1.06
N ALA A 53 27.75 20.14 -1.97
CA ALA A 53 28.45 20.82 -3.07
C ALA A 53 27.70 20.73 -4.42
N PHE A 54 26.57 20.04 -4.45
CA PHE A 54 25.79 19.82 -5.66
C PHE A 54 24.69 20.88 -5.82
N HIS A 55 24.52 21.29 -7.06
CA HIS A 55 23.53 22.26 -7.50
C HIS A 55 22.63 21.58 -8.51
N TRP A 56 21.35 21.46 -8.19
CA TRP A 56 20.37 20.83 -9.08
C TRP A 56 19.22 21.78 -9.32
N ASN A 57 18.85 21.99 -10.58
CA ASN A 57 17.67 22.77 -10.93
C ASN A 57 16.53 21.82 -11.27
N LEU A 58 15.63 21.61 -10.32
CA LEU A 58 14.45 20.78 -10.53
C LEU A 58 13.19 21.62 -10.25
N PRO A 59 12.08 21.34 -10.94
CA PRO A 59 10.78 21.87 -10.54
C PRO A 59 10.53 21.52 -9.08
N VAL A 60 10.08 22.49 -8.27
CA VAL A 60 9.76 22.27 -6.85
C VAL A 60 8.81 21.09 -6.66
N GLY A 61 7.93 20.91 -7.65
CA GLY A 61 7.04 19.77 -7.75
C GLY A 61 7.82 18.45 -7.62
N VAL A 62 8.71 18.19 -8.56
CA VAL A 62 9.47 16.93 -8.60
C VAL A 62 10.22 16.68 -7.28
N GLY A 63 10.72 17.73 -6.62
CA GLY A 63 11.37 17.63 -5.31
C GLY A 63 10.49 17.06 -4.18
N TYR A 64 9.27 17.59 -3.98
CA TYR A 64 8.39 17.04 -2.92
C TYR A 64 7.81 15.67 -3.31
N LEU A 65 7.57 15.42 -4.60
CA LEU A 65 7.10 14.12 -5.09
C LEU A 65 8.11 13.01 -4.79
N LEU A 66 9.38 13.26 -5.09
CA LEU A 66 10.48 12.34 -4.76
C LEU A 66 10.61 12.11 -3.26
N SER A 67 10.42 13.16 -2.45
CA SER A 67 10.43 13.06 -0.99
C SER A 67 9.29 12.17 -0.47
N ALA A 68 8.08 12.33 -1.02
CA ALA A 68 6.94 11.50 -0.70
C ALA A 68 7.15 10.04 -1.11
N VAL A 69 7.70 9.79 -2.31
CA VAL A 69 8.06 8.43 -2.78
C VAL A 69 9.09 7.80 -1.86
N ALA A 70 10.15 8.53 -1.49
CA ALA A 70 11.16 8.03 -0.57
C ALA A 70 10.54 7.58 0.77
N GLY A 71 9.68 8.42 1.37
CA GLY A 71 8.97 8.06 2.61
C GLY A 71 8.03 6.87 2.45
N ALA A 72 7.31 6.78 1.33
CA ALA A 72 6.44 5.64 1.01
C ALA A 72 7.25 4.34 0.84
N THR A 73 8.36 4.39 0.11
CA THR A 73 9.28 3.26 -0.07
C THR A 73 9.83 2.79 1.28
N THR A 74 10.27 3.68 2.15
CA THR A 74 10.71 3.32 3.51
C THR A 74 9.60 2.62 4.29
N THR A 75 8.37 3.15 4.25
CA THR A 75 7.22 2.55 4.92
C THR A 75 6.92 1.14 4.40
N VAL A 76 6.94 0.95 3.08
CA VAL A 76 6.72 -0.37 2.44
C VAL A 76 7.81 -1.35 2.85
N LEU A 77 9.07 -0.94 2.87
CA LEU A 77 10.19 -1.80 3.29
C LEU A 77 10.03 -2.26 4.75
N VAL A 78 9.67 -1.33 5.65
CA VAL A 78 9.41 -1.66 7.06
C VAL A 78 8.22 -2.62 7.20
N GLY A 79 7.12 -2.34 6.49
CA GLY A 79 5.93 -3.20 6.49
C GLY A 79 6.22 -4.61 5.95
N ALA A 80 6.96 -4.70 4.85
CA ALA A 80 7.39 -5.98 4.26
C ALA A 80 8.31 -6.74 5.21
N ALA A 81 9.28 -6.07 5.84
CA ALA A 81 10.16 -6.68 6.84
C ALA A 81 9.35 -7.27 8.00
N ARG A 82 8.37 -6.53 8.53
CA ARG A 82 7.48 -7.01 9.60
C ARG A 82 6.66 -8.22 9.17
N MET A 83 6.13 -8.22 7.95
CA MET A 83 5.37 -9.35 7.41
C MET A 83 6.25 -10.61 7.27
N ILE A 84 7.50 -10.46 6.82
CA ILE A 84 8.47 -11.56 6.74
C ILE A 84 8.82 -12.07 8.14
N GLN A 85 9.00 -11.19 9.12
CA GLN A 85 9.25 -11.57 10.52
C GLN A 85 8.11 -12.43 11.07
N LEU A 86 6.85 -12.01 10.91
CA LEU A 86 5.68 -12.80 11.33
C LEU A 86 5.65 -14.19 10.66
N ARG A 87 5.92 -14.24 9.36
CA ARG A 87 5.96 -15.50 8.60
C ARG A 87 7.06 -16.44 9.11
N ARG A 88 8.25 -15.91 9.43
CA ARG A 88 9.36 -16.71 9.98
C ARG A 88 9.07 -17.19 11.39
N ALA A 89 8.47 -16.35 12.24
CA ALA A 89 8.07 -16.73 13.59
C ALA A 89 7.02 -17.85 13.57
N ALA A 90 5.98 -17.73 12.75
CA ALA A 90 4.96 -18.77 12.59
C ALA A 90 5.55 -20.11 12.12
N LYS A 91 6.47 -20.10 11.16
CA LYS A 91 7.16 -21.32 10.69
C LYS A 91 8.05 -21.97 11.76
N LYS A 92 8.67 -21.18 12.64
CA LYS A 92 9.45 -21.71 13.78
C LYS A 92 8.56 -22.39 14.81
N GLN A 93 7.41 -21.79 15.13
CA GLN A 93 6.43 -22.37 16.07
C GLN A 93 5.88 -23.71 15.56
N LEU A 94 5.60 -23.82 14.26
CA LEU A 94 5.15 -25.07 13.62
C LEU A 94 6.19 -26.19 13.59
N LYS A 95 7.49 -25.89 13.66
CA LYS A 95 8.57 -26.89 13.77
C LYS A 95 8.86 -27.33 15.21
N ALA A 96 8.36 -26.60 16.20
CA ALA A 96 8.59 -26.86 17.62
C ALA A 96 7.46 -27.69 18.27
N LEU A 97 6.36 -27.92 17.54
CA LEU A 97 5.29 -28.89 17.85
C LEU A 97 5.61 -30.23 17.19
#